data_AF-A0A8S2PRT2-F1
#
_entry.id   AF-A0A8S2PRT2-F1
#
_cell.length_a   1.000
_cell.length_b   1.000
_cell.length_c   1.000
_cell.angle_alpha   90.00
_cell.angle_beta   90.00
_cell.angle_gamma   90.00
#
_symmetry.space_group_name_H-M   'P 1'
#
loop_
_entity.id
_entity.type
_entity.pdbx_description
1 polymer ?
#
loop_
_entity_poly.entity_id
_entity_poly.type
_entity_poly.pdbx_seq_one_letter_code
_entity_poly.pdbx_strand_id
1 'polypeptide(L)'
;MMTSKIIKRAFVFLTPHFGIYLPNRGDYYVLNGNKFWITNGPDADVLVVYAKTNPTSEKPQHGISAFIVEKGMEGFSSGKKLDKMGMRGSNTCELIFEDCKIP
;
A
#
# COMPACT_ATOMS: atom_id res chain seq x y z
N MET A 1 -20.28 13.50 20.96
CA MET A 1 -18.84 13.28 21.12
C MET A 1 -18.27 13.02 19.73
N MET A 2 -17.88 14.09 19.02
CA MET A 2 -17.38 14.02 17.64
C MET A 2 -15.98 13.41 17.67
N THR A 3 -15.84 12.14 17.30
CA THR A 3 -14.54 11.58 16.94
C THR A 3 -14.10 12.26 15.64
N SER A 4 -13.23 13.26 15.73
CA SER A 4 -12.50 13.72 14.55
C SER A 4 -11.81 12.50 13.95
N LYS A 5 -12.17 12.14 12.72
CA LYS A 5 -11.44 11.15 11.93
C LYS A 5 -10.06 11.75 11.66
N ILE A 6 -9.12 11.54 12.58
CA ILE A 6 -7.71 11.83 12.35
C ILE A 6 -7.29 10.93 11.20
N ILE A 7 -7.09 11.51 10.01
CA ILE A 7 -6.57 10.82 8.85
C ILE A 7 -5.16 10.33 9.22
N LYS A 8 -5.05 9.06 9.61
CA LYS A 8 -3.76 8.43 9.90
C LYS A 8 -3.07 8.08 8.58
N ARG A 9 -2.16 8.95 8.14
CA ARG A 9 -1.35 8.72 6.94
C ARG A 9 -0.21 7.76 7.25
N ALA A 10 -0.05 6.74 6.41
CA ALA A 10 1.09 5.82 6.44
C ALA A 10 1.95 6.02 5.19
N PHE A 11 3.26 6.11 5.36
CA PHE A 11 4.23 6.22 4.26
C PHE A 11 4.83 4.84 3.99
N VAL A 12 4.70 4.34 2.76
CA VAL A 12 5.08 2.98 2.39
C VAL A 12 6.47 2.95 1.73
N PHE A 13 7.38 2.10 2.21
CA PHE A 13 8.69 1.88 1.60
C PHE A 13 8.69 0.63 0.71
N LEU A 14 9.49 0.64 -0.36
CA LEU A 14 9.46 -0.35 -1.46
C LEU A 14 9.92 -1.76 -1.06
N THR A 15 9.11 -2.79 -1.34
CA THR A 15 9.54 -4.18 -1.54
C THR A 15 9.71 -4.46 -3.05
N PRO A 16 10.76 -5.18 -3.48
CA PRO A 16 11.16 -5.29 -4.88
C PRO A 16 10.29 -6.17 -5.78
N HIS A 17 9.34 -6.93 -5.24
CA HIS A 17 8.49 -7.91 -5.96
C HIS A 17 7.07 -7.42 -6.30
N PHE A 18 6.80 -6.12 -6.15
CA PHE A 18 5.47 -5.57 -6.38
C PHE A 18 5.25 -5.31 -7.87
N GLY A 19 4.37 -6.09 -8.49
CA GLY A 19 4.09 -6.05 -9.92
C GLY A 19 2.74 -5.39 -10.21
N ILE A 20 2.67 -4.71 -11.36
CA ILE A 20 1.45 -4.09 -11.87
C ILE A 20 1.10 -4.76 -13.20
N TYR A 21 -0.18 -5.08 -13.39
CA TYR A 21 -0.74 -5.42 -14.69
C TYR A 21 -1.65 -4.27 -15.14
N LEU A 22 -1.42 -3.76 -16.35
CA LEU A 22 -2.34 -2.84 -17.02
C LEU A 22 -3.27 -3.67 -17.92
N PRO A 23 -4.56 -3.85 -17.58
CA PRO A 23 -5.52 -4.36 -18.54
C PRO A 23 -5.69 -3.34 -19.69
N ASN A 24 -6.04 -3.85 -20.86
CA ASN A 24 -5.95 -3.22 -22.18
C ASN A 24 -6.83 -1.96 -22.43
N ARG A 25 -7.15 -1.13 -21.43
CA ARG A 25 -7.99 0.08 -21.58
C ARG A 25 -7.60 1.29 -20.71
N GLY A 26 -6.48 1.27 -20.00
CA GLY A 26 -5.89 2.50 -19.41
C GLY A 26 -6.68 3.20 -18.31
N ASP A 27 -7.82 2.66 -17.86
CA ASP A 27 -8.69 3.31 -16.87
C ASP A 27 -8.28 3.05 -15.41
N TYR A 28 -7.39 2.07 -15.16
CA TYR A 28 -6.94 1.71 -13.82
C TYR A 28 -5.64 0.88 -13.83
N TYR A 29 -4.96 0.89 -12.68
CA TYR A 29 -3.82 0.04 -12.33
C TYR A 29 -4.30 -1.16 -11.50
N VAL A 30 -3.69 -2.33 -11.73
CA VAL A 30 -3.87 -3.48 -10.84
C VAL A 30 -2.61 -3.68 -10.02
N LEU A 31 -2.73 -3.54 -8.70
CA LEU A 31 -1.62 -3.75 -7.76
C LEU A 31 -1.65 -5.18 -7.21
N ASN A 32 -0.51 -5.86 -7.29
CA ASN A 32 -0.32 -7.20 -6.71
C ASN A 32 0.97 -7.27 -5.87
N GLY A 33 0.84 -7.85 -4.68
CA GLY A 33 1.94 -8.13 -3.76
C GLY A 33 1.68 -7.62 -2.35
N ASN A 34 2.75 -7.46 -1.58
CA ASN A 34 2.67 -7.11 -0.18
C ASN A 34 3.71 -6.06 0.25
N LYS A 35 3.37 -5.33 1.32
CA LYS A 35 4.25 -4.35 1.96
C LYS A 35 4.33 -4.62 3.45
N PHE A 36 5.53 -4.75 3.96
CA PHE A 36 5.77 -4.97 5.38
C PHE A 36 6.13 -3.69 6.12
N TRP A 37 6.00 -3.74 7.44
CA TRP A 37 6.42 -2.69 8.38
C TRP A 37 5.64 -1.39 8.27
N ILE A 38 4.35 -1.47 7.89
CA ILE A 38 3.54 -0.28 7.68
C ILE A 38 2.94 0.20 9.00
N THR A 39 3.53 1.27 9.54
CA THR A 39 3.00 2.00 10.69
C THR A 39 1.61 2.55 10.38
N ASN A 40 0.68 2.38 11.32
CA ASN A 40 -0.76 2.61 11.21
C ASN A 40 -1.49 1.73 10.18
N GLY A 41 -0.83 0.74 9.55
CA GLY A 41 -1.43 -0.06 8.48
C GLY A 41 -2.84 -0.61 8.77
N PRO A 42 -3.13 -1.21 9.95
CA PRO A 42 -4.48 -1.74 10.26
C PRO A 42 -5.55 -0.66 10.44
N ASP A 43 -5.13 0.55 10.82
CA ASP A 43 -6.00 1.66 11.21
C ASP A 43 -6.15 2.72 10.12
N ALA A 44 -5.30 2.72 9.09
CA ALA A 44 -5.25 3.78 8.10
C ALA A 44 -6.50 3.76 7.20
N ASP A 45 -7.16 4.91 7.07
CA ASP A 45 -8.25 5.09 6.10
C ASP A 45 -7.71 5.33 4.68
N VAL A 46 -6.54 5.98 4.57
CA VAL A 46 -5.89 6.34 3.31
C VAL A 46 -4.39 6.13 3.42
N LEU A 47 -3.80 5.49 2.41
CA LEU A 47 -2.38 5.15 2.32
C LEU A 47 -1.77 5.67 1.03
N VAL A 48 -0.52 6.12 1.10
CA VAL A 48 0.29 6.40 -0.09
C VAL A 48 1.18 5.19 -0.35
N VAL A 49 0.95 4.51 -1.47
CA VAL A 49 1.62 3.25 -1.82
C VAL A 49 2.53 3.46 -3.01
N TYR A 50 3.81 3.13 -2.85
CA TYR A 50 4.77 3.12 -3.95
C TYR A 50 4.87 1.74 -4.58
N ALA A 51 4.69 1.68 -5.90
CA ALA A 51 4.70 0.46 -6.69
C ALA A 51 5.51 0.64 -7.98
N LYS A 52 6.08 -0.46 -8.49
CA LYS A 52 6.82 -0.45 -9.76
C LYS A 52 5.83 -0.53 -10.92
N THR A 53 5.76 0.53 -11.71
CA THR A 53 4.93 0.63 -12.92
C THR A 53 5.70 0.27 -14.19
N ASN A 54 7.01 0.47 -14.21
CA ASN A 54 7.87 0.11 -15.34
C ASN A 54 9.12 -0.65 -14.85
N PRO A 55 9.07 -1.99 -14.77
CA PRO A 55 10.18 -2.79 -14.26
C PRO A 55 11.40 -2.80 -15.20
N THR A 56 11.23 -2.44 -16.46
CA THR A 56 12.29 -2.42 -17.49
C THR A 56 12.92 -1.04 -17.69
N SER A 57 12.57 -0.05 -16.86
CA SER A 57 13.19 1.28 -16.90
C SER A 57 14.70 1.20 -16.71
N GLU A 58 15.48 1.85 -17.58
CA GLU A 58 16.96 1.90 -17.53
C GLU A 58 17.48 2.39 -16.16
N LYS A 59 16.74 3.33 -15.57
CA LYS A 59 16.95 3.82 -14.21
C LYS A 59 15.83 3.27 -13.32
N PRO A 60 16.12 2.39 -12.36
CA PRO A 60 15.09 1.74 -11.53
C PRO A 60 14.17 2.72 -10.80
N GLN A 61 14.69 3.87 -10.39
CA GLN A 61 13.92 4.91 -9.71
C GLN A 61 12.85 5.58 -10.59
N HIS A 62 12.99 5.56 -11.91
CA HIS A 62 12.00 6.12 -12.84
C HIS A 62 10.87 5.13 -13.15
N GLY A 63 11.01 3.87 -12.75
CA GLY A 63 9.99 2.84 -12.91
C GLY A 63 9.00 2.74 -11.76
N ILE A 64 8.92 3.76 -10.90
CA ILE A 64 8.16 3.75 -9.65
C ILE A 64 7.12 4.88 -9.66
N SER A 65 5.89 4.57 -9.28
CA SER A 65 4.81 5.53 -9.13
C SER A 65 4.17 5.43 -7.75
N ALA A 66 3.56 6.54 -7.30
CA ALA A 66 2.83 6.62 -6.05
C ALA A 66 1.33 6.57 -6.31
N PHE A 67 0.63 5.80 -5.49
CA PHE A 67 -0.81 5.56 -5.57
C PHE A 67 -1.48 5.94 -4.26
N ILE A 68 -2.72 6.38 -4.33
CA ILE A 68 -3.58 6.53 -3.16
C ILE A 68 -4.42 5.27 -3.04
N VAL A 69 -4.34 4.61 -1.89
CA VAL A 69 -5.13 3.41 -1.57
C VAL A 69 -6.02 3.73 -0.38
N GLU A 70 -7.30 3.46 -0.52
CA GLU A 70 -8.29 3.67 0.53
C GLU A 70 -8.70 2.35 1.18
N LYS A 71 -9.02 2.40 2.46
CA LYS A 71 -9.53 1.26 3.19
C LYS A 71 -10.86 0.79 2.59
N GLY A 72 -10.95 -0.50 2.28
CA GLY A 72 -12.14 -1.10 1.68
C GLY A 72 -12.11 -1.18 0.15
N MET A 73 -11.04 -0.71 -0.51
CA MET A 73 -10.80 -1.03 -1.92
C MET A 73 -10.75 -2.55 -2.12
N GLU A 74 -11.40 -3.03 -3.17
CA GLU A 74 -11.39 -4.45 -3.54
C GLU A 74 -9.95 -4.92 -3.81
N GLY A 75 -9.58 -6.08 -3.27
CA GLY A 75 -8.22 -6.61 -3.39
C GLY A 75 -7.21 -6.01 -2.40
N PHE A 76 -7.58 -5.01 -1.59
CA PHE A 76 -6.72 -4.48 -0.54
C PHE A 76 -7.11 -5.02 0.84
N SER A 77 -6.13 -5.53 1.59
CA SER A 77 -6.32 -5.91 2.99
C SER A 77 -5.08 -5.60 3.85
N SER A 78 -5.26 -5.60 5.17
CA SER A 78 -4.17 -5.45 6.13
C SER A 78 -4.04 -6.72 6.98
N GLY A 79 -2.80 -7.15 7.19
CA GLY A 79 -2.45 -8.27 8.05
C GLY A 79 -2.59 -7.94 9.53
N LYS A 80 -2.31 -8.93 10.37
CA LYS A 80 -2.33 -8.75 11.83
C LYS A 80 -1.24 -7.77 12.27
N LYS A 81 -1.49 -7.10 13.39
CA LYS A 81 -0.48 -6.28 14.06
C LYS A 81 0.74 -7.16 14.41
N LEU A 82 1.92 -6.71 14.01
CA LEU A 82 3.19 -7.36 14.32
C LEU A 82 3.51 -7.26 15.81
N ASP A 83 3.93 -8.37 16.41
CA ASP A 83 4.48 -8.38 17.76
C ASP A 83 5.93 -7.91 17.72
N LYS A 84 6.18 -6.74 18.31
CA LYS A 84 7.46 -6.05 18.27
C LYS A 84 8.07 -5.99 19.67
N MET A 85 9.40 -5.99 19.72
CA MET A 85 10.15 -5.79 20.96
C MET A 85 9.79 -4.44 21.63
N GLY A 86 9.73 -3.37 20.84
CA GLY A 86 9.38 -2.02 21.29
C GLY A 86 8.29 -1.37 20.43
N MET A 87 7.91 -0.13 20.75
CA MET A 87 6.85 0.61 20.03
C MET A 87 5.54 -0.17 19.92
N ARG A 88 5.18 -0.94 20.97
CA ARG A 88 4.00 -1.81 20.99
C ARG A 88 2.68 -1.04 20.86
N GLY A 89 2.65 0.24 21.24
CA GLY A 89 1.50 1.13 21.04
C GLY A 89 1.31 1.59 19.58
N SER A 90 2.37 1.54 18.77
CA SER A 90 2.28 1.88 17.34
C SER A 90 1.84 0.64 16.56
N ASN A 91 0.67 0.69 15.95
CA ASN A 91 0.15 -0.41 15.16
C ASN A 91 0.97 -0.54 13.87
N THR A 92 1.57 -1.70 13.63
CA THR A 92 2.36 -1.97 12.42
C THR A 92 1.92 -3.31 11.86
N CYS A 93 1.69 -3.40 10.57
CA CYS A 93 1.29 -4.64 9.92
C CYS A 93 1.90 -4.80 8.52
N GLU A 94 1.57 -5.92 7.90
CA GLU A 94 1.65 -6.13 6.47
C GLU A 94 0.42 -5.52 5.78
N LEU A 95 0.60 -4.96 4.58
CA LEU A 95 -0.47 -4.67 3.63
C LEU A 95 -0.42 -5.69 2.51
N ILE A 96 -1.57 -6.16 2.08
CA ILE A 96 -1.75 -7.22 1.09
C ILE A 96 -2.60 -6.66 -0.05
N PHE A 97 -2.13 -6.87 -1.28
CA PHE A 97 -2.77 -6.44 -2.51
C PHE A 97 -2.92 -7.66 -3.43
N GLU A 98 -4.17 -8.05 -3.67
CA GLU A 98 -4.56 -9.18 -4.52
C GLU A 98 -5.52 -8.66 -5.59
N ASP A 99 -5.00 -8.45 -6.79
CA ASP A 99 -5.71 -7.83 -7.91
C ASP A 99 -6.41 -6.50 -7.56
N CYS A 100 -5.77 -5.71 -6.69
CA CYS A 100 -6.31 -4.45 -6.19
C CYS A 100 -6.36 -3.40 -7.29
N LYS A 101 -7.56 -2.99 -7.69
CA LYS A 101 -7.77 -1.98 -8.74
C LYS A 101 -7.69 -0.57 -8.19
N ILE A 102 -6.82 0.25 -8.77
CA ILE A 102 -6.63 1.66 -8.40
C ILE A 102 -6.82 2.51 -9.65
N PRO A 103 -7.71 3.51 -9.63
CA PRO A 103 -7.90 4.44 -10.75
C PRO A 103 -6.65 5.29 -11.02
#